data_AF-A0A5B8R7F7-F1
#
_entry.id   AF-A0A5B8R7F7-F1
#
_cell.length_a   1.000
_cell.length_b   1.000
_cell.length_c   1.000
_cell.angle_alpha   90.00
_cell.angle_beta   90.00
_cell.angle_gamma   90.00
#
_symmetry.space_group_name_H-M   'P 1'
#
loop_
_entity.id
_entity.type
_entity.pdbx_description
1 polymer ?
#
loop_
_entity_poly.entity_id
_entity_poly.type
_entity_poly.pdbx_seq_one_letter_code
_entity_poly.pdbx_strand_id
1 'polypeptide(L)'
;MGTVLERHHAIRKRTGGSVSLAMVNALSDIREQLDGLVYPGFVSATPADRLEELPRYLAGIERRLDRLEREPGRDAEPHRAVRRWWERYLERRAQHERKGVNDPALAHFRWLVEEYRISQFAQDLGTRERVSERRLAEAWDEVR
;
A
#
# COMPACT_ATOMS: atom_id res chain seq x y z
N MET A 1 1.75 -17.24 8.93
CA MET A 1 2.83 -16.25 9.10
C MET A 1 4.08 -16.58 8.27
N GLY A 2 4.57 -17.83 8.24
CA GLY A 2 5.73 -18.22 7.41
C GLY A 2 5.60 -17.79 5.94
N THR A 3 4.42 -17.98 5.35
CA THR A 3 4.09 -17.57 3.98
C THR A 3 4.14 -16.05 3.73
N VAL A 4 3.92 -15.21 4.74
CA VAL A 4 3.96 -13.74 4.61
C VAL A 4 5.40 -13.25 4.53
N LEU A 5 6.27 -13.76 5.40
CA LEU A 5 7.69 -13.38 5.43
C LEU A 5 8.43 -13.90 4.18
N GLU A 6 8.10 -15.11 3.72
CA GLU A 6 8.61 -15.68 2.48
C GLU A 6 8.25 -14.81 1.26
N ARG A 7 6.96 -14.43 1.12
CA ARG A 7 6.53 -13.52 0.05
C ARG A 7 7.18 -12.16 0.16
N HIS A 8 7.24 -11.59 1.36
CA HIS A 8 7.94 -10.32 1.59
C HIS A 8 9.38 -10.37 1.09
N HIS A 9 10.14 -11.43 1.44
CA HIS A 9 11.51 -11.59 0.99
C HIS A 9 11.61 -11.73 -0.54
N ALA A 10 10.74 -12.54 -1.15
CA ALA A 10 10.70 -12.73 -2.60
C ALA A 10 10.41 -11.41 -3.34
N ILE A 11 9.42 -10.63 -2.89
CA ILE A 11 9.09 -9.31 -3.43
C ILE A 11 10.29 -8.37 -3.28
N ARG A 12 10.88 -8.28 -2.09
CA ARG A 12 12.02 -7.38 -1.81
C ARG A 12 13.19 -7.65 -2.76
N LYS A 13 13.50 -8.92 -3.03
CA LYS A 13 14.54 -9.31 -3.98
C LYS A 13 14.26 -8.80 -5.40
N ARG A 14 13.01 -8.89 -5.88
CA ARG A 14 12.62 -8.40 -7.21
C ARG A 14 12.78 -6.89 -7.37
N THR A 15 12.63 -6.13 -6.28
CA THR A 15 12.82 -4.68 -6.35
C THR A 15 14.29 -4.28 -6.54
N GLY A 16 15.27 -5.12 -6.22
CA GLY A 16 16.70 -4.75 -6.21
C GLY A 16 17.48 -4.95 -7.52
N GLY A 17 16.81 -5.35 -8.62
CA GLY A 17 17.46 -5.67 -9.90
C GLY A 17 17.84 -4.46 -10.76
N SER A 18 18.11 -4.69 -12.05
CA SER A 18 18.35 -3.61 -13.02
C SER A 18 17.06 -2.81 -13.25
N VAL A 19 17.13 -1.48 -13.05
CA VAL A 19 15.97 -0.59 -13.04
C VAL A 19 16.06 0.42 -14.19
N SER A 20 15.02 0.48 -15.01
CA SER A 20 14.85 1.58 -15.97
C SER A 20 14.33 2.84 -15.27
N LEU A 21 14.62 4.02 -15.80
CA LEU A 21 14.13 5.29 -15.24
C LEU A 21 12.59 5.31 -15.08
N ALA A 22 11.87 4.66 -15.99
CA ALA A 22 10.41 4.54 -15.96
C ALA A 22 9.89 3.74 -14.74
N MET A 23 10.71 2.86 -14.16
CA MET A 23 10.33 1.99 -13.04
C MET A 23 10.75 2.54 -11.68
N VAL A 24 11.65 3.53 -11.62
CA VAL A 24 12.26 4.01 -10.36
C VAL A 24 11.20 4.41 -9.33
N ASN A 25 10.23 5.22 -9.74
CA ASN A 25 9.18 5.71 -8.84
C ASN A 25 8.28 4.57 -8.36
N ALA A 26 7.89 3.66 -9.26
CA ALA A 26 7.06 2.51 -8.95
C ALA A 26 7.76 1.57 -7.95
N LEU A 27 9.04 1.26 -8.19
CA LEU A 27 9.82 0.40 -7.30
C LEU A 27 10.08 1.05 -5.94
N SER A 28 10.30 2.36 -5.88
CA SER A 28 10.40 3.08 -4.61
C SER A 28 9.11 2.98 -3.80
N ASP A 29 7.97 3.23 -4.44
CA ASP A 29 6.66 3.14 -3.78
C ASP A 29 6.28 1.71 -3.38
N ILE A 30 6.67 0.70 -4.17
CA ILE A 30 6.48 -0.71 -3.80
C ILE A 30 7.28 -1.07 -2.55
N ARG A 31 8.55 -0.61 -2.46
CA ARG A 31 9.37 -0.85 -1.26
C ARG A 31 8.77 -0.17 -0.03
N GLU A 32 8.31 1.06 -0.18
CA GLU A 32 7.65 1.81 0.90
C GLU A 32 6.35 1.11 1.35
N GLN A 33 5.51 0.67 0.42
CA GLN A 33 4.31 -0.12 0.74
C GLN A 33 4.68 -1.41 1.48
N LEU A 34 5.71 -2.12 1.00
CA LEU A 34 6.16 -3.37 1.60
C LEU A 34 6.61 -3.16 3.06
N ASP A 35 7.38 -2.10 3.31
CA ASP A 35 7.83 -1.71 4.66
C ASP A 35 6.69 -1.22 5.56
N GLY A 36 5.62 -0.67 4.98
CA GLY A 36 4.40 -0.30 5.70
C GLY A 36 3.47 -1.48 6.03
N LEU A 37 3.66 -2.65 5.40
CA LEU A 37 2.87 -3.86 5.65
C LEU A 37 3.60 -4.86 6.56
N VAL A 38 4.92 -5.00 6.39
CA VAL A 38 5.73 -5.99 7.12
C VAL A 38 6.99 -5.29 7.66
N TYR A 39 7.00 -5.06 8.96
CA TYR A 39 8.08 -4.40 9.70
C TYR A 39 8.28 -5.09 11.06
N PRO A 40 9.41 -4.90 11.76
CA PRO A 40 9.60 -5.48 13.09
C PRO A 40 8.46 -5.07 14.05
N GLY A 41 7.69 -6.06 14.54
CA GLY A 41 6.53 -5.83 15.41
C GLY A 41 5.17 -5.72 14.71
N PHE A 42 5.09 -5.88 13.38
CA PHE A 42 3.83 -5.77 12.64
C PHE A 42 2.74 -6.72 13.12
N VAL A 43 3.10 -7.92 13.60
CA VAL A 43 2.14 -8.93 14.07
C VAL A 43 1.32 -8.44 15.26
N SER A 44 1.94 -7.71 16.19
CA SER A 44 1.27 -7.16 17.36
C SER A 44 0.63 -5.79 17.11
N ALA A 45 1.19 -5.02 16.17
CA ALA A 45 0.73 -3.66 15.89
C ALA A 45 -0.39 -3.57 14.83
N THR A 46 -0.60 -4.65 14.07
CA THR A 46 -1.64 -4.71 13.03
C THR A 46 -2.93 -5.31 13.59
N PRO A 47 -4.10 -4.69 13.39
CA PRO A 47 -5.39 -5.27 13.76
C PRO A 47 -5.59 -6.67 13.16
N ALA A 48 -6.20 -7.60 13.90
CA ALA A 48 -6.33 -8.99 13.49
C ALA A 48 -7.03 -9.17 12.13
N ASP A 49 -8.09 -8.40 11.89
CA ASP A 49 -8.83 -8.39 10.62
C ASP A 49 -7.99 -7.90 9.43
N ARG A 50 -6.93 -7.12 9.67
CA ARG A 50 -5.99 -6.63 8.65
C ARG A 50 -4.78 -7.54 8.51
N LEU A 51 -4.40 -8.24 9.57
CA LEU A 51 -3.34 -9.24 9.55
C LEU A 51 -3.70 -10.39 8.61
N GLU A 52 -4.98 -10.80 8.59
CA GLU A 52 -5.52 -11.81 7.67
C GLU A 52 -5.46 -11.39 6.19
N GLU A 53 -5.47 -10.09 5.92
CA GLU A 53 -5.47 -9.52 4.57
C GLU A 53 -4.06 -9.31 3.99
N LEU A 54 -3.00 -9.36 4.83
CA LEU A 54 -1.62 -9.17 4.38
C LEU A 54 -1.22 -10.07 3.20
N PRO A 55 -1.56 -11.38 3.16
CA PRO A 55 -1.27 -12.20 2.00
C PRO A 55 -1.88 -11.67 0.69
N ARG A 56 -3.07 -11.05 0.75
CA ARG A 56 -3.74 -10.45 -0.41
C ARG A 56 -3.06 -9.16 -0.84
N TYR A 57 -2.67 -8.29 0.09
CA TYR A 57 -1.90 -7.08 -0.24
C TYR A 57 -0.54 -7.40 -0.86
N LEU A 58 0.18 -8.40 -0.32
CA LEU A 58 1.44 -8.88 -0.90
C LEU A 58 1.24 -9.47 -2.30
N ALA A 59 0.19 -10.25 -2.52
CA ALA A 59 -0.17 -10.73 -3.86
C ALA A 59 -0.46 -9.59 -4.83
N GLY A 60 -1.11 -8.51 -4.35
CA GLY A 60 -1.31 -7.29 -5.14
C GLY A 60 0.00 -6.62 -5.58
N ILE A 61 1.00 -6.59 -4.69
CA ILE A 61 2.35 -6.11 -5.03
C ILE A 61 3.00 -7.00 -6.10
N GLU A 62 2.87 -8.32 -5.99
CA GLU A 62 3.39 -9.27 -6.99
C GLU A 62 2.75 -9.00 -8.36
N ARG A 63 1.41 -8.83 -8.42
CA ARG A 63 0.70 -8.49 -9.67
C ARG A 63 1.20 -7.18 -10.26
N ARG A 64 1.43 -6.17 -9.42
CA ARG A 64 1.98 -4.88 -9.86
C ARG A 64 3.38 -5.04 -10.44
N LEU A 65 4.27 -5.77 -9.77
CA LEU A 65 5.62 -6.04 -10.27
C LEU A 65 5.60 -6.79 -11.60
N ASP A 66 4.78 -7.83 -11.72
CA ASP A 66 4.65 -8.59 -12.97
C ASP A 66 4.19 -7.70 -14.13
N ARG A 67 3.27 -6.78 -13.86
CA ARG A 67 2.80 -5.82 -14.88
C ARG A 67 3.86 -4.76 -15.17
N LEU A 68 4.53 -4.23 -14.15
CA LEU A 68 5.56 -3.21 -14.26
C LEU A 68 6.75 -3.69 -15.11
N GLU A 69 7.14 -4.96 -14.99
CA GLU A 69 8.20 -5.57 -15.81
C GLU A 69 7.81 -5.67 -17.29
N ARG A 70 6.53 -5.95 -17.58
CA ARG A 70 6.02 -6.09 -18.96
C ARG A 70 5.71 -4.74 -19.61
N GLU A 71 5.11 -3.83 -18.86
CA GLU A 71 4.52 -2.58 -19.36
C GLU A 71 4.79 -1.39 -18.40
N PRO A 72 6.05 -0.94 -18.24
CA PRO A 72 6.41 0.08 -17.26
C PRO A 72 5.60 1.39 -17.40
N GLY A 73 5.27 1.78 -18.63
CA GLY A 73 4.52 3.01 -18.92
C GLY A 73 3.08 3.01 -18.38
N ARG A 74 2.48 1.84 -18.13
CA ARG A 74 1.10 1.74 -17.60
C ARG A 74 0.99 1.90 -16.08
N ASP A 75 2.12 1.90 -15.36
CA ASP A 75 2.11 2.08 -13.90
C ASP A 75 1.98 3.56 -13.50
N ALA A 76 2.44 4.49 -14.34
CA ALA A 76 2.63 5.88 -13.98
C ALA A 76 1.35 6.60 -13.51
N GLU A 77 0.22 6.38 -14.19
CA GLU A 77 -1.05 7.02 -13.84
C GLU A 77 -1.68 6.44 -12.56
N PRO A 78 -1.88 5.11 -12.42
CA PRO A 78 -2.37 4.52 -11.18
C PRO A 78 -1.45 4.82 -9.98
N HIS A 79 -0.13 4.82 -10.19
CA HIS A 79 0.83 5.20 -9.17
C HIS A 79 0.62 6.64 -8.68
N ARG A 80 0.48 7.62 -9.58
CA ARG A 80 0.19 9.02 -9.20
C ARG A 80 -1.11 9.13 -8.41
N ALA A 81 -2.15 8.41 -8.83
CA ALA A 81 -3.45 8.43 -8.16
C ALA A 81 -3.35 7.92 -6.70
N VAL A 82 -2.65 6.81 -6.49
CA VAL A 82 -2.38 6.26 -5.14
C VAL A 82 -1.49 7.18 -4.34
N ARG A 83 -0.40 7.69 -4.94
CA ARG A 83 0.62 8.49 -4.27
C ARG A 83 0.04 9.74 -3.64
N ARG A 84 -0.87 10.43 -4.35
CA ARG A 84 -1.59 11.61 -3.85
C ARG A 84 -2.25 11.39 -2.48
N TRP A 85 -2.88 10.24 -2.29
CA TRP A 85 -3.57 9.91 -1.04
C TRP A 85 -2.60 9.42 0.03
N TRP A 86 -1.58 8.67 -0.38
CA TRP A 86 -0.56 8.17 0.54
C TRP A 86 0.26 9.31 1.15
N GLU A 87 0.66 10.31 0.37
CA GLU A 87 1.40 11.48 0.87
C GLU A 87 0.57 12.28 1.87
N ARG A 88 -0.72 12.51 1.58
CA ARG A 88 -1.65 13.13 2.54
C ARG A 88 -1.71 12.37 3.86
N TYR A 89 -1.84 11.04 3.79
CA TYR A 89 -1.81 10.18 4.97
C TYR A 89 -0.52 10.34 5.78
N LEU A 90 0.65 10.28 5.14
CA LEU A 90 1.94 10.40 5.82
C LEU A 90 2.09 11.76 6.51
N GLU A 91 1.72 12.84 5.84
CA GLU A 91 1.76 14.19 6.40
C GLU A 91 0.88 14.31 7.65
N ARG A 92 -0.35 13.81 7.58
CA ARG A 92 -1.29 13.85 8.73
C ARG A 92 -0.83 12.94 9.85
N ARG A 93 -0.35 11.74 9.54
CA ARG A 93 0.23 10.80 10.52
C ARG A 93 1.37 11.46 11.30
N ALA A 94 2.32 12.09 10.61
CA ALA A 94 3.43 12.78 11.25
C ALA A 94 2.97 13.98 12.11
N GLN A 95 1.87 14.65 11.75
CA GLN A 95 1.27 15.69 12.59
C GLN A 95 0.61 15.11 13.84
N HIS A 96 -0.12 14.00 13.72
CA HIS A 96 -0.75 13.32 14.85
C HIS A 96 0.26 12.74 15.82
N GLU A 97 1.31 12.10 15.33
CA GLU A 97 2.41 11.56 16.14
C GLU A 97 3.07 12.67 16.99
N ARG A 98 3.38 13.82 16.39
CA ARG A 98 3.94 14.99 17.11
C ARG A 98 3.00 15.56 18.18
N LYS A 99 1.69 15.41 18.00
CA LYS A 99 0.66 15.93 18.92
C LYS A 99 0.13 14.87 19.89
N GLY A 100 0.59 13.62 19.80
CA GLY A 100 0.04 12.50 20.57
C GLY A 100 -1.44 12.21 20.29
N VAL A 101 -1.92 12.56 19.08
CA VAL A 101 -3.31 12.32 18.68
C VAL A 101 -3.45 10.89 18.17
N ASN A 102 -4.41 10.16 18.72
CA ASN A 102 -4.85 8.88 18.17
C ASN A 102 -6.17 9.09 17.41
N ASP A 103 -6.12 8.97 16.08
CA ASP A 103 -7.28 9.14 15.21
C ASP A 103 -7.64 7.82 14.50
N PRO A 104 -8.74 7.15 14.93
CA PRO A 104 -9.24 5.96 14.28
C PRO A 104 -9.59 6.16 12.79
N ALA A 105 -10.01 7.37 12.39
CA ALA A 105 -10.33 7.66 10.99
C ALA A 105 -9.06 7.64 10.14
N LEU A 106 -7.93 8.17 10.64
CA LEU A 106 -6.65 8.08 9.97
C LEU A 106 -6.16 6.63 9.86
N ALA A 107 -6.36 5.84 10.92
CA ALA A 107 -6.02 4.41 10.91
C ALA A 107 -6.86 3.62 9.91
N HIS A 108 -8.16 3.92 9.79
CA HIS A 108 -9.02 3.33 8.77
C HIS A 108 -8.60 3.75 7.35
N PHE A 109 -8.35 5.05 7.15
CA PHE A 109 -7.91 5.61 5.87
C PHE A 109 -6.63 4.93 5.35
N ARG A 110 -5.66 4.64 6.24
CA ARG A 110 -4.46 3.85 5.91
C ARG A 110 -4.79 2.56 5.19
N TRP A 111 -5.82 1.85 5.62
CA TRP A 111 -6.22 0.55 5.05
C TRP A 111 -7.04 0.72 3.78
N LEU A 112 -7.85 1.77 3.67
CA LEU A 112 -8.52 2.12 2.41
C LEU A 112 -7.52 2.39 1.29
N VAL A 113 -6.35 2.99 1.58
CA VAL A 113 -5.30 3.17 0.58
C VAL A 113 -4.76 1.83 0.08
N GLU A 114 -4.65 0.80 0.93
CA GLU A 114 -4.24 -0.55 0.46
C GLU A 114 -5.31 -1.22 -0.38
N GLU A 115 -6.59 -1.08 -0.01
CA GLU A 115 -7.68 -1.51 -0.88
C GLU A 115 -7.63 -0.78 -2.22
N TYR A 116 -7.26 0.50 -2.23
CA TYR A 116 -7.19 1.28 -3.45
C TYR A 116 -6.04 0.81 -4.33
N ARG A 117 -4.90 0.47 -3.73
CA ARG A 117 -3.78 -0.19 -4.43
C ARG A 117 -4.23 -1.50 -5.07
N ILE A 118 -5.04 -2.32 -4.39
CA ILE A 118 -5.61 -3.54 -4.99
C ILE A 118 -6.53 -3.19 -6.19
N SER A 119 -7.44 -2.23 -6.05
CA SER A 119 -8.31 -1.78 -7.14
C SER A 119 -7.55 -1.23 -8.36
N GLN A 120 -6.37 -0.63 -8.15
CA GLN A 120 -5.55 -0.06 -9.22
C GLN A 120 -4.67 -1.12 -9.91
N PHE A 121 -4.06 -2.02 -9.14
CA PHE A 121 -3.00 -2.88 -9.66
C PHE A 121 -3.39 -4.36 -9.80
N ALA A 122 -4.41 -4.82 -9.08
CA ALA A 122 -4.73 -6.25 -8.91
C ALA A 122 -6.24 -6.51 -8.73
N GLN A 123 -7.05 -6.00 -9.66
CA GLN A 123 -8.52 -6.08 -9.59
C GLN A 123 -9.07 -7.51 -9.46
N ASP A 124 -8.36 -8.50 -10.02
CA ASP A 124 -8.69 -9.93 -9.94
C ASP A 124 -8.69 -10.48 -8.52
N LEU A 125 -7.96 -9.85 -7.59
CA LEU A 125 -7.89 -10.28 -6.19
C LEU A 125 -9.11 -9.85 -5.36
N GLY A 126 -9.90 -8.89 -5.86
CA GLY A 126 -11.01 -8.29 -5.13
C GLY A 126 -10.57 -7.45 -3.92
N THR A 127 -11.46 -6.57 -3.46
CA THR A 127 -11.23 -5.75 -2.27
C THR A 127 -12.11 -6.19 -1.11
N ARG A 128 -11.60 -6.04 0.12
CA ARG A 128 -12.38 -6.26 1.33
C ARG A 128 -13.48 -5.20 1.45
N GLU A 129 -13.14 -3.98 1.06
CA GLU A 129 -14.06 -2.86 0.99
C GLU A 129 -13.97 -2.23 -0.40
N ARG A 130 -15.11 -1.93 -1.03
CA ARG A 130 -15.10 -1.27 -2.33
C ARG A 130 -14.55 0.13 -2.17
N VAL A 131 -13.46 0.47 -2.85
CA VAL A 131 -12.83 1.79 -2.74
C VAL A 131 -12.63 2.43 -4.11
N SER A 132 -12.78 3.76 -4.13
CA SER A 132 -12.55 4.63 -5.27
C SER A 132 -11.97 5.95 -4.76
N GLU A 133 -11.52 6.84 -5.66
CA GLU A 133 -11.07 8.17 -5.23
C GLU A 133 -12.13 8.95 -4.46
N ARG A 134 -13.41 8.80 -4.83
CA ARG A 134 -14.54 9.42 -4.14
C ARG A 134 -14.65 8.93 -2.69
N ARG A 135 -14.52 7.62 -2.47
CA ARG A 135 -14.55 7.05 -1.12
C ARG A 135 -13.33 7.42 -0.29
N LEU A 136 -12.15 7.51 -0.91
CA LEU A 136 -10.98 8.04 -0.22
C LEU A 136 -11.21 9.50 0.19
N ALA A 137 -11.82 10.32 -0.67
CA ALA A 137 -12.16 11.70 -0.30
C ALA A 137 -13.14 11.75 0.88
N GLU A 138 -14.23 10.96 0.83
CA GLU A 138 -15.22 10.87 1.91
C GLU A 138 -14.57 10.44 3.24
N ALA A 139 -13.75 9.37 3.23
CA ALA A 139 -13.05 8.91 4.42
C ALA A 139 -11.99 9.91 4.91
N TRP A 140 -11.39 10.69 4.00
CA TRP A 140 -10.41 11.72 4.36
C TRP A 140 -11.06 12.89 5.08
N ASP A 141 -12.30 13.24 4.73
CA ASP A 141 -13.05 14.32 5.39
C ASP A 141 -13.38 13.99 6.86
N GLU A 142 -13.34 12.72 7.24
CA GLU A 142 -13.51 12.26 8.63
C GLU A 142 -12.23 12.38 9.48
N VAL A 143 -11.07 12.58 8.84
CA VAL A 143 -9.75 12.63 9.52
C VAL A 143 -9.52 13.98 10.20
N ARG A 144 -9.27 13.96 11.51
CA ARG A 144 -9.18 15.14 12.39
C ARG A 144 -7.87 15.90 12.32
#